data_AF-A0A2J6TI13-F1
#
_entry.id   AF-A0A2J6TI13-F1
#
_cell.length_a   1.000
_cell.length_b   1.000
_cell.length_c   1.000
_cell.angle_alpha   90.00
_cell.angle_beta   90.00
_cell.angle_gamma   90.00
#
_symmetry.space_group_name_H-M   'P 1'
#
loop_
_entity.id
_entity.type
_entity.pdbx_description
1 polymer ?
#
loop_
_entity_poly.entity_id
_entity_poly.type
_entity_poly.pdbx_seq_one_letter_code
_entity_poly.pdbx_strand_id
1 'polypeptide(L)'
;MGKRLIVTNNGLLGTAPREARKGDLVCVLLGCGIPLVLRSVNQEKGTFELVGECYIDGYMRGEVLVDLLYGGYKMKDILLI
;
A
#
# COMPACT_ATOMS: atom_id res chain seq x y z
N MET A 1 -5.16 -4.12 -19.54
CA MET A 1 -5.24 -3.40 -18.25
C MET A 1 -4.00 -2.52 -18.11
N GLY A 2 -4.14 -1.26 -17.72
CA GLY A 2 -3.03 -0.32 -17.67
C GLY A 2 -2.61 -0.01 -16.24
N LYS A 3 -1.31 0.23 -16.02
CA LYS A 3 -0.79 0.77 -14.76
C LYS A 3 -0.61 2.28 -14.86
N ARG A 4 -0.59 2.97 -13.72
CA ARG A 4 -0.27 4.39 -13.59
C ARG A 4 1.03 4.55 -12.82
N LEU A 5 1.88 5.49 -13.25
CA LEU A 5 2.98 5.94 -12.43
C LEU A 5 2.42 6.72 -11.24
N ILE A 6 2.92 6.42 -10.05
CA ILE A 6 2.53 7.10 -8.81
C ILE A 6 3.77 7.57 -8.07
N VAL A 7 3.58 8.62 -7.28
CA VAL A 7 4.52 9.03 -6.23
C VAL A 7 3.72 9.07 -4.94
N THR A 8 4.19 8.37 -3.92
CA THR A 8 3.55 8.36 -2.59
C THR A 8 3.82 9.68 -1.86
N ASN A 9 3.09 9.93 -0.77
CA ASN A 9 3.28 11.16 0.04
C ASN A 9 4.67 11.26 0.69
N ASN A 10 5.37 10.14 0.86
CA ASN A 10 6.76 10.08 1.33
C ASN A 10 7.78 10.03 0.17
N GLY A 11 7.37 10.34 -1.06
CA GLY A 11 8.28 10.52 -2.19
C GLY A 11 8.72 9.25 -2.90
N LEU A 12 8.11 8.09 -2.60
CA LEU A 12 8.46 6.82 -3.23
C LEU A 12 7.82 6.72 -4.61
N LEU A 13 8.62 6.33 -5.60
CA LEU A 13 8.17 6.10 -6.97
C LEU A 13 7.61 4.69 -7.11
N GLY A 14 6.53 4.55 -7.89
CA GLY A 14 5.93 3.24 -8.11
C GLY A 14 4.95 3.18 -9.27
N THR A 15 4.32 2.01 -9.42
CA THR A 15 3.20 1.82 -10.34
C THR A 15 2.01 1.18 -9.63
N ALA A 16 0.80 1.62 -9.97
CA ALA A 16 -0.44 1.15 -9.37
C ALA A 16 -1.50 0.82 -10.44
N PRO A 17 -2.59 0.11 -10.09
CA PRO A 17 -3.72 -0.12 -10.99
C PRO A 17 -4.33 1.21 -11.47
N ARG A 18 -5.06 1.16 -12.58
CA ARG A 18 -5.72 2.34 -13.14
C ARG A 18 -6.81 2.90 -12.22
N GLU A 19 -7.34 2.06 -11.36
CA GLU A 19 -8.38 2.31 -10.38
C GLU A 19 -7.83 3.06 -9.15
N ALA A 20 -6.50 3.10 -8.99
CA ALA A 20 -5.85 3.85 -7.94
C ALA A 20 -6.06 5.36 -8.10
N ARG A 21 -6.31 6.04 -6.97
CA ARG A 21 -6.56 7.47 -6.88
C ARG A 21 -5.89 8.08 -5.65
N LYS A 22 -5.81 9.42 -5.63
CA LYS A 22 -5.32 10.15 -4.46
C LYS A 22 -6.16 9.80 -3.22
N GLY A 23 -5.49 9.56 -2.09
CA GLY A 23 -6.11 9.13 -0.84
C GLY A 23 -6.10 7.61 -0.64
N ASP A 24 -5.80 6.83 -1.68
CA ASP A 24 -5.50 5.40 -1.51
C ASP A 24 -4.17 5.23 -0.76
N LEU A 25 -4.05 4.12 -0.04
CA LEU A 25 -2.87 3.76 0.74
C LEU A 25 -2.10 2.66 0.04
N VAL A 26 -0.77 2.76 0.07
CA VAL A 26 0.12 1.66 -0.26
C VAL A 26 0.42 0.92 1.03
N CYS A 27 0.17 -0.39 1.06
CA CYS A 27 0.35 -1.23 2.23
C CYS A 27 1.02 -2.54 1.86
N VAL A 28 1.90 -3.03 2.75
CA VAL A 28 2.40 -4.40 2.68
C VAL A 28 1.66 -5.19 3.75
N LEU A 29 0.83 -6.15 3.33
CA LEU A 29 0.17 -7.06 4.26
C LEU A 29 1.18 -8.13 4.70
N LEU A 30 1.26 -8.40 6.00
CA LEU A 30 2.12 -9.48 6.49
C LEU A 30 1.73 -10.81 5.85
N GLY A 31 2.72 -11.53 5.34
CA GLY A 31 2.52 -12.76 4.55
C GLY A 31 2.28 -12.52 3.05
N CYS A 32 2.06 -11.29 2.61
CA CYS A 32 2.03 -10.93 1.19
C CYS A 32 3.44 -10.59 0.69
N GLY A 33 3.82 -11.12 -0.47
CA GLY A 33 5.13 -10.87 -1.07
C GLY A 33 5.24 -9.56 -1.83
N ILE A 34 4.15 -8.79 -1.94
CA ILE A 34 4.07 -7.57 -2.76
C ILE A 34 3.26 -6.46 -2.07
N PRO A 35 3.56 -5.19 -2.36
CA PRO A 35 2.73 -4.07 -1.94
C PRO A 35 1.36 -4.05 -2.63
N LEU A 36 0.34 -3.63 -1.91
CA LEU A 36 -1.04 -3.52 -2.35
C LEU A 36 -1.55 -2.10 -2.18
N VAL A 37 -2.46 -1.69 -3.05
CA VAL A 37 -3.24 -0.47 -2.92
C VAL A 37 -4.53 -0.80 -2.17
N LEU A 38 -4.73 -0.14 -1.03
CA LEU A 38 -5.92 -0.25 -0.20
C LEU A 38 -6.66 1.08 -0.18
N ARG A 39 -7.99 1.03 -0.11
CA ARG A 39 -8.82 2.23 0.02
C ARG A 39 -9.73 2.14 1.24
N SER A 40 -9.71 3.18 2.06
CA SER A 40 -10.59 3.26 3.23
C SER A 40 -12.05 3.41 2.79
N VAL A 41 -12.94 2.67 3.45
CA VAL A 41 -14.37 2.75 3.23
C VAL A 41 -14.97 3.70 4.27
N ASN A 42 -15.62 4.77 3.81
CA ASN A 42 -16.07 5.91 4.64
C ASN A 42 -17.12 5.55 5.72
N GLN A 43 -17.61 4.32 5.77
CA GLN A 43 -18.68 3.89 6.67
C GLN A 43 -18.17 3.13 7.92
N GLU A 44 -16.96 2.57 7.88
CA GLU A 44 -16.43 1.75 8.97
C GLU A 44 -14.94 2.06 9.20
N LYS A 45 -14.61 2.53 10.41
CA LYS A 45 -13.22 2.80 10.79
C LYS A 45 -12.41 1.52 10.75
N GLY A 46 -11.35 1.51 9.95
CA GLY A 46 -10.44 0.37 9.86
C GLY A 46 -10.82 -0.66 8.79
N THR A 47 -11.90 -0.42 8.04
CA THR A 47 -12.30 -1.26 6.90
C THR A 47 -11.74 -0.70 5.60
N PHE A 48 -11.14 -1.57 4.80
CA PHE A 48 -10.50 -1.23 3.54
C PHE A 48 -10.90 -2.20 2.44
N GLU A 49 -11.10 -1.68 1.23
CA GLU A 49 -11.21 -2.49 0.02
C GLU A 49 -9.83 -2.67 -0.62
N LEU A 50 -9.59 -3.84 -1.21
CA LEU A 50 -8.42 -4.08 -2.05
C LEU A 50 -8.63 -3.46 -3.44
N VAL A 51 -7.85 -2.44 -3.78
CA VAL A 51 -7.85 -1.84 -5.12
C VAL A 51 -7.01 -2.67 -6.08
N GLY A 52 -5.90 -3.24 -5.60
CA GLY A 52 -5.07 -4.18 -6.36
C GLY A 52 -3.58 -4.07 -6.06
N GLU A 53 -2.79 -4.86 -6.78
CA GLU A 53 -1.34 -4.95 -6.61
C GLU A 53 -0.61 -3.71 -7.13
N CYS A 54 0.47 -3.32 -6.46
CA CYS A 54 1.34 -2.24 -6.90
C CYS A 54 2.82 -2.60 -6.81
N TYR A 55 3.64 -1.83 -7.52
CA TYR A 55 5.09 -1.86 -7.41
C TYR A 55 5.55 -0.57 -6.76
N ILE A 56 6.44 -0.68 -5.78
CA ILE A 56 7.12 0.45 -5.17
C ILE A 56 8.61 0.18 -5.23
N ASP A 57 9.35 1.14 -5.79
CA ASP A 57 10.78 1.03 -5.87
C ASP A 57 11.39 0.92 -4.47
N GLY A 58 12.26 -0.06 -4.28
CA GLY A 58 12.89 -0.35 -3.00
C GLY A 58 12.02 -1.02 -1.92
N TYR A 59 10.81 -1.51 -2.23
CA TYR A 59 9.92 -2.15 -1.22
C TYR A 59 9.28 -3.48 -1.68
N MET A 60 9.86 -4.14 -2.68
CA MET A 60 9.35 -5.40 -3.24
C MET A 60 10.00 -6.67 -2.65
N ARG A 61 11.06 -6.53 -1.84
CA ARG A 61 11.87 -7.64 -1.32
C ARG A 61 12.06 -7.56 0.20
N GLY A 62 11.04 -7.06 0.91
CA GLY A 62 11.01 -7.04 2.37
C GLY A 62 11.77 -5.90 3.02
N GLU A 63 12.27 -4.92 2.25
CA GLU A 63 12.92 -3.72 2.76
C GLU A 63 12.00 -2.94 3.72
N VAL A 64 10.68 -3.03 3.53
CA VAL A 64 9.67 -2.47 4.44
C VAL A 64 9.85 -2.92 5.89
N LEU A 65 10.36 -4.14 6.10
CA LEU A 65 10.57 -4.70 7.44
C LEU A 65 11.67 -3.95 8.19
N VAL A 66 12.68 -3.45 7.48
CA VAL A 66 13.75 -2.63 8.06
C VAL A 66 13.14 -1.34 8.60
N ASP A 67 12.37 -0.63 7.78
CA ASP A 67 11.71 0.60 8.21
C ASP A 67 10.67 0.36 9.30
N LEU A 68 10.00 -0.80 9.30
CA LEU A 68 9.11 -1.19 10.39
C LEU A 68 9.87 -1.34 11.72
N LEU A 69 11.04 -2.00 11.71
CA LEU A 69 11.86 -2.22 12.90
C LEU A 69 12.50 -0.93 13.43
N TYR A 70 12.91 -0.03 12.54
CA TYR A 70 13.54 1.25 12.89
C TYR A 70 12.54 2.42 13.06
N GLY A 71 11.23 2.14 12.99
CA GLY A 71 10.17 3.10 13.33
C GLY A 71 9.73 4.03 12.20
N GLY A 72 10.14 3.78 10.96
CA GLY A 72 9.65 4.47 9.76
C GLY A 72 8.18 4.15 9.42
N TYR A 73 7.70 2.97 9.81
CA TYR A 73 6.30 2.57 9.68
C TYR A 73 5.76 1.95 10.96
N LYS A 74 4.42 1.83 11.05
CA LYS A 74 3.72 1.18 12.17
C LYS A 74 2.82 0.08 11.64
N MET A 75 2.79 -1.04 12.35
CA MET A 75 1.78 -2.08 12.14
C MET A 75 0.40 -1.57 12.55
N LYS A 76 -0.61 -1.99 11.81
CA LYS A 76 -2.01 -1.72 12.12
C LYS A 76 -2.88 -2.88 11.67
N ASP A 77 -3.77 -3.33 12.55
CA ASP A 77 -4.81 -4.29 12.19
C ASP A 77 -5.89 -3.60 11.37
N ILE A 78 -6.32 -4.28 10.31
CA ILE A 78 -7.35 -3.80 9.39
C ILE A 78 -8.35 -4.92 9.10
N LEU A 79 -9.57 -4.52 8.74
CA LEU A 79 -10.52 -5.40 8.08
C LEU A 79 -10.40 -5.19 6.57
N LEU A 80 -10.10 -6.26 5.84
CA LEU A 80 -10.08 -6.25 4.38
C LEU A 80 -11.40 -6.84 3.87
N ILE A 81 -12.09 -6.10 3.00
CA ILE A 81 -13.36 -6.51 2.36
C ILE A 81 -13.25 -6.56 0.84
#